data_AF-A0A5D6YFS2-F1
#
_entry.id   AF-A0A5D6YFS2-F1
#
_cell.length_a   1.000
_cell.length_b   1.000
_cell.length_c   1.000
_cell.angle_alpha   90.00
_cell.angle_beta   90.00
_cell.angle_gamma   90.00
#
_symmetry.space_group_name_H-M   'P 1'
#
loop_
_entity.id
_entity.type
_entity.pdbx_description
1 polymer ?
#
loop_
_entity_poly.entity_id
_entity_poly.type
_entity_poly.pdbx_seq_one_letter_code
_entity_poly.pdbx_strand_id
1 'polypeptide(L)'
;MLYRYLKDSSVMVDFTIYSITVDNKYFDGIAAMYFCLAGVHGLLILHLIVRSARARKLCRPPQWIVEAWECARALCAVFDVRHKNYGLVFLVREIVMTFLQSVQTYRLSCLVSRLWMNHVMASLLVLNCWASPLLHCMFHSRVGHIRLGGGIVNLLLDVASYIVLPTALLLPYVDDFDRILMNFGRGNWFTDAWLINLINEVQLVFITSLYDATSKCVVALSVARGLYSTTKLIYAADAVVPVTVVPVKSMDLSSPRAQRLRARVESTGHLLLFLWGLIVFIAHAYATWLPAYPQCRLPVRPWFGTKPSCSLLEINCAVERTTGSVEDIDRILRKFDPNRIEYLVVRNCPLLQLPPRIQTLSQLFGLKLVSSTILEWNEDAGLTSTHHPTLRFLFVIDVKMRELPIGLRRPDFPQSLRDIEFSRTNITALPEDLDTIWPRGMWLSFEECQLQEVPPAVLRMRPTDLALGLNNITGVPRELLEEFPVRILLLDGNPLDTASFPQTLSRPPQVELLGFVRTNMTALPEWVDESVLATTYLVMGETPLCDRRIAAGEATTDEFRTLMGVKGVDCSLAFFASGTLNWFPIDDEAIVNPTYTLS
;
A
#
# COMPACT_ATOMS: atom_id res chain seq x y z
N MET A 1 14.13 2.92 -11.16
CA MET A 1 15.15 2.50 -10.16
C MET A 1 14.51 1.73 -9.02
N LEU A 2 13.49 2.28 -8.34
CA LEU A 2 12.80 1.63 -7.21
C LEU A 2 12.33 0.19 -7.50
N TYR A 3 11.55 -0.05 -8.56
CA TYR A 3 11.08 -1.40 -8.93
C TYR A 3 12.20 -2.43 -9.11
N ARG A 4 13.31 -2.03 -9.73
CA ARG A 4 14.46 -2.94 -9.92
C ARG A 4 15.21 -3.19 -8.62
N TYR A 5 15.29 -2.17 -7.77
CA TYR A 5 15.91 -2.30 -6.45
C TYR A 5 15.10 -3.20 -5.53
N LEU A 6 13.77 -3.16 -5.60
CA LEU A 6 12.90 -3.93 -4.72
C LEU A 6 12.53 -5.32 -5.26
N LYS A 7 12.79 -5.65 -6.52
CA LYS A 7 12.27 -6.86 -7.18
C LYS A 7 12.48 -8.16 -6.37
N ASP A 8 13.68 -8.32 -5.81
CA ASP A 8 14.09 -9.52 -5.06
C ASP A 8 14.26 -9.23 -3.56
N SER A 9 13.60 -8.17 -3.07
CA SER A 9 13.67 -7.75 -1.67
C SER A 9 12.63 -8.45 -0.79
N SER A 10 12.93 -8.58 0.50
CA SER A 10 12.03 -9.15 1.51
C SER A 10 10.72 -8.36 1.63
N VAL A 11 10.74 -7.02 1.52
CA VAL A 11 9.50 -6.21 1.54
C VAL A 11 8.52 -6.57 0.41
N MET A 12 8.99 -7.14 -0.70
CA MET A 12 8.06 -7.59 -1.76
C MET A 12 7.31 -8.87 -1.39
N VAL A 13 7.85 -9.68 -0.49
CA VAL A 13 7.12 -10.82 0.10
C VAL A 13 5.92 -10.27 0.87
N ASP A 14 6.14 -9.28 1.73
CA ASP A 14 5.06 -8.64 2.51
C ASP A 14 4.06 -7.91 1.59
N PHE A 15 4.53 -7.18 0.57
CA PHE A 15 3.63 -6.52 -0.38
C PHE A 15 2.78 -7.52 -1.18
N THR A 16 3.29 -8.73 -1.40
CA THR A 16 2.55 -9.83 -2.04
C THR A 16 1.51 -10.41 -1.08
N ILE A 17 1.87 -10.64 0.19
CA ILE A 17 0.95 -11.06 1.27
C ILE A 17 -0.25 -10.11 1.34
N TYR A 18 0.02 -8.80 1.32
CA TYR A 18 -1.00 -7.75 1.38
C TYR A 18 -1.62 -7.38 0.03
N SER A 19 -1.19 -8.00 -1.08
CA SER A 19 -1.69 -7.72 -2.45
C SER A 19 -1.66 -6.23 -2.85
N ILE A 20 -0.58 -5.52 -2.49
CA ILE A 20 -0.46 -4.06 -2.65
C ILE A 20 -0.15 -3.65 -4.11
N THR A 21 0.57 -4.50 -4.85
CA THR A 21 1.10 -4.20 -6.18
C THR A 21 0.90 -5.38 -7.13
N VAL A 22 1.04 -5.14 -8.45
CA VAL A 22 1.15 -6.25 -9.41
C VAL A 22 2.31 -7.18 -9.09
N ASP A 23 2.22 -8.40 -9.59
CA ASP A 23 3.24 -9.45 -9.50
C ASP A 23 4.62 -8.93 -9.93
N ASN A 24 5.65 -9.31 -9.15
CA ASN A 24 7.04 -8.87 -9.35
C ASN A 24 7.60 -9.27 -10.72
N LYS A 25 7.02 -10.26 -11.41
CA LYS A 25 7.41 -10.61 -12.79
C LYS A 25 7.27 -9.46 -13.80
N TYR A 26 6.41 -8.49 -13.51
CA TYR A 26 6.21 -7.32 -14.38
C TYR A 26 7.17 -6.16 -14.06
N PHE A 27 7.95 -6.25 -12.98
CA PHE A 27 8.73 -5.11 -12.46
C PHE A 27 9.83 -4.65 -13.42
N ASP A 28 10.45 -5.56 -14.18
CA ASP A 28 11.47 -5.17 -15.17
C ASP A 28 10.87 -4.32 -16.29
N GLY A 29 9.68 -4.70 -16.78
CA GLY A 29 8.95 -3.94 -17.79
C GLY A 29 8.52 -2.56 -17.27
N ILE A 30 8.01 -2.52 -16.03
CA ILE A 30 7.63 -1.27 -15.37
C ILE A 30 8.85 -0.38 -15.13
N ALA A 31 9.97 -0.94 -14.70
CA ALA A 31 11.22 -0.22 -14.48
C ALA A 31 11.75 0.39 -15.78
N ALA A 32 11.71 -0.37 -16.89
CA ALA A 32 12.10 0.11 -18.21
C ALA A 32 11.19 1.27 -18.68
N MET A 33 9.89 1.15 -18.49
CA MET A 33 8.91 2.19 -18.79
C MET A 33 9.22 3.51 -18.06
N TYR A 34 9.38 3.47 -16.73
CA TYR A 34 9.74 4.66 -15.94
C TYR A 34 11.14 5.19 -16.27
N PHE A 35 12.10 4.33 -16.60
CA PHE A 35 13.44 4.76 -17.03
C PHE A 35 13.38 5.55 -18.33
N CYS A 36 12.63 5.07 -19.32
CA CYS A 36 12.39 5.79 -20.57
C CYS A 36 11.71 7.15 -20.33
N LEU A 37 10.64 7.19 -19.52
CA LEU A 37 9.95 8.43 -19.17
C LEU A 37 10.88 9.43 -18.46
N ALA A 38 11.63 8.97 -17.46
CA ALA A 38 12.61 9.79 -16.74
C ALA A 38 13.70 10.33 -17.67
N GLY A 39 14.18 9.52 -18.61
CA GLY A 39 15.14 9.96 -19.64
C GLY A 39 14.59 11.09 -20.51
N VAL A 40 13.34 10.98 -20.98
CA VAL A 40 12.67 12.03 -21.75
C VAL A 40 12.58 13.33 -20.95
N HIS A 41 12.14 13.26 -19.68
CA HIS A 41 12.04 14.43 -18.81
C HIS A 41 13.41 15.04 -18.48
N GLY A 42 14.37 14.22 -18.07
CA GLY A 42 15.70 14.64 -17.67
C GLY A 42 16.45 15.33 -18.80
N LEU A 43 16.43 14.76 -20.02
CA LEU A 43 17.06 15.37 -21.18
C LEU A 43 16.39 16.70 -21.58
N LEU A 44 15.05 16.79 -21.48
CA LEU A 44 14.32 18.03 -21.75
C LEU A 44 14.69 19.13 -20.76
N ILE A 45 14.63 18.84 -19.45
CA ILE A 45 14.91 19.79 -18.38
C ILE A 45 16.38 20.21 -18.43
N LEU A 46 17.31 19.27 -18.57
CA LEU A 46 18.75 19.57 -18.67
C LEU A 46 19.05 20.48 -19.85
N HIS A 47 18.45 20.22 -21.02
CA HIS A 47 18.62 21.08 -22.18
C HIS A 47 18.12 22.49 -21.91
N LEU A 48 16.91 22.63 -21.34
CA LEU A 48 16.31 23.92 -21.01
C LEU A 48 17.19 24.68 -20.01
N ILE A 49 17.67 24.05 -18.95
CA ILE A 49 18.52 24.69 -17.93
C ILE A 49 19.86 25.11 -18.54
N VAL A 50 20.60 24.19 -19.15
CA VAL A 50 21.97 24.46 -19.65
C VAL A 50 21.97 25.52 -20.73
N ARG A 51 21.05 25.42 -21.71
CA ARG A 51 20.99 26.40 -22.79
C ARG A 51 20.48 27.75 -22.31
N SER A 52 19.47 27.76 -21.44
CA SER A 52 18.95 29.04 -20.92
C SER A 52 19.96 29.74 -20.02
N ALA A 53 20.74 29.01 -19.24
CA ALA A 53 21.85 29.56 -18.45
C ALA A 53 22.95 30.15 -19.35
N ARG A 54 23.35 29.42 -20.40
CA ARG A 54 24.35 29.92 -21.38
C ARG A 54 23.87 31.15 -22.14
N ALA A 55 22.59 31.19 -22.52
CA ALA A 55 22.01 32.30 -23.28
C ALA A 55 21.52 33.47 -22.39
N ARG A 56 21.51 33.29 -21.05
CA ARG A 56 20.86 34.19 -20.07
C ARG A 56 19.40 34.53 -20.40
N LYS A 57 18.73 33.68 -21.19
CA LYS A 57 17.34 33.82 -21.67
C LYS A 57 16.77 32.42 -21.91
N LEU A 58 15.45 32.25 -21.73
CA LEU A 58 14.79 30.96 -21.94
C LEU A 58 15.00 30.47 -23.39
N CYS A 59 15.62 29.31 -23.55
CA CYS A 59 15.95 28.76 -24.86
C CYS A 59 14.85 27.88 -25.45
N ARG A 60 14.90 27.71 -26.77
CA ARG A 60 14.02 26.79 -27.50
C ARG A 60 14.17 25.35 -26.97
N PRO A 61 13.10 24.54 -27.04
CA PRO A 61 13.19 23.11 -26.74
C PRO A 61 14.19 22.40 -27.68
N PRO A 62 14.77 21.27 -27.24
CA PRO A 62 15.81 20.57 -28.00
C PRO A 62 15.30 20.04 -29.34
N GLN A 63 16.21 20.00 -30.33
CA GLN A 63 15.89 19.65 -31.71
C GLN A 63 15.37 18.22 -31.88
N TRP A 64 15.86 17.24 -31.11
CA TRP A 64 15.35 15.87 -31.12
C TRP A 64 13.91 15.75 -30.60
N ILE A 65 13.50 16.59 -29.64
CA ILE A 65 12.10 16.67 -29.19
C ILE A 65 11.25 17.32 -30.26
N VAL A 66 11.78 18.37 -30.90
CA VAL A 66 11.12 18.99 -32.05
C VAL A 66 10.90 17.92 -33.11
N GLU A 67 11.93 17.19 -33.55
CA GLU A 67 11.89 16.08 -34.53
C GLU A 67 10.92 14.96 -34.13
N ALA A 68 10.92 14.52 -32.87
CA ALA A 68 9.96 13.53 -32.38
C ALA A 68 8.50 14.04 -32.48
N TRP A 69 8.26 15.29 -32.12
CA TRP A 69 6.95 15.92 -32.31
C TRP A 69 6.67 16.26 -33.78
N GLU A 70 7.68 16.49 -34.64
CA GLU A 70 7.53 16.63 -36.10
C GLU A 70 7.12 15.30 -36.72
N CYS A 71 7.67 14.18 -36.26
CA CYS A 71 7.32 12.83 -36.68
C CYS A 71 5.89 12.47 -36.23
N ALA A 72 5.53 12.78 -34.98
CA ALA A 72 4.14 12.68 -34.51
C ALA A 72 3.19 13.59 -35.29
N ARG A 73 3.64 14.78 -35.72
CA ARG A 73 2.90 15.66 -36.64
C ARG A 73 2.79 15.11 -38.06
N ALA A 74 3.79 14.39 -38.56
CA ALA A 74 3.76 13.72 -39.86
C ALA A 74 2.75 12.55 -39.86
N LEU A 75 2.60 11.87 -38.71
CA LEU A 75 1.57 10.86 -38.49
C LEU A 75 0.17 11.48 -38.25
N CYS A 76 0.09 12.68 -37.68
CA CYS A 76 -1.16 13.43 -37.50
C CYS A 76 -0.93 14.96 -37.43
N ALA A 77 -1.23 15.68 -38.52
CA ALA A 77 -1.06 17.15 -38.65
C ALA A 77 -1.84 17.96 -37.60
N VAL A 78 -2.83 17.32 -36.97
CA VAL A 78 -3.76 17.87 -36.00
C VAL A 78 -3.09 18.17 -34.64
N PHE A 79 -1.91 17.61 -34.35
CA PHE A 79 -1.16 17.84 -33.11
C PHE A 79 -0.34 19.15 -33.06
N ASP A 80 -0.27 19.94 -34.15
CA ASP A 80 0.46 21.21 -34.18
C ASP A 80 -0.29 22.34 -33.43
N VAL A 81 0.42 23.05 -32.54
CA VAL A 81 -0.06 24.22 -31.78
C VAL A 81 -0.56 25.37 -32.66
N ARG A 82 -0.09 25.40 -33.93
CA ARG A 82 -0.49 26.40 -34.93
C ARG A 82 -1.59 25.89 -35.88
N HIS A 83 -2.06 24.66 -35.74
CA HIS A 83 -3.06 24.07 -36.62
C HIS A 83 -4.45 24.71 -36.43
N LYS A 84 -5.24 24.81 -37.51
CA LYS A 84 -6.62 25.38 -37.48
C LYS A 84 -7.59 24.60 -36.58
N ASN A 85 -7.29 23.34 -36.27
CA ASN A 85 -8.08 22.48 -35.36
C ASN A 85 -7.44 22.32 -33.97
N TYR A 86 -6.40 23.10 -33.65
CA TYR A 86 -5.69 22.96 -32.39
C TYR A 86 -6.61 23.12 -31.17
N GLY A 87 -7.59 24.04 -31.22
CA GLY A 87 -8.56 24.22 -30.14
C GLY A 87 -9.37 22.97 -29.83
N LEU A 88 -9.83 22.24 -30.86
CA LEU A 88 -10.55 20.97 -30.69
C LEU A 88 -9.66 19.87 -30.09
N VAL A 89 -8.41 19.76 -30.53
CA VAL A 89 -7.45 18.76 -30.02
C VAL A 89 -7.02 19.06 -28.60
N PHE A 90 -6.80 20.33 -28.34
CA PHE A 90 -6.52 20.84 -27.01
C PHE A 90 -7.69 20.51 -26.08
N LEU A 91 -8.94 20.77 -26.50
CA LEU A 91 -10.12 20.41 -25.73
C LEU A 91 -10.24 18.90 -25.49
N VAL A 92 -10.08 18.06 -26.51
CA VAL A 92 -10.13 16.59 -26.33
C VAL A 92 -9.06 16.12 -25.35
N ARG A 93 -7.84 16.65 -25.46
CA ARG A 93 -6.77 16.37 -24.50
C ARG A 93 -7.16 16.83 -23.10
N GLU A 94 -7.65 18.05 -22.92
CA GLU A 94 -8.05 18.58 -21.61
C GLU A 94 -9.15 17.71 -20.98
N ILE A 95 -10.12 17.22 -21.77
CA ILE A 95 -11.15 16.29 -21.29
C ILE A 95 -10.53 14.97 -20.82
N VAL A 96 -9.65 14.35 -21.62
CA VAL A 96 -8.99 13.10 -21.26
C VAL A 96 -8.13 13.26 -20.01
N MET A 97 -7.34 14.33 -19.92
CA MET A 97 -6.49 14.60 -18.77
C MET A 97 -7.32 14.89 -17.52
N THR A 98 -8.35 15.72 -17.64
CA THR A 98 -9.28 16.02 -16.54
C THR A 98 -9.93 14.74 -16.04
N PHE A 99 -10.35 13.83 -16.92
CA PHE A 99 -10.89 12.54 -16.53
C PHE A 99 -9.87 11.70 -15.75
N LEU A 100 -8.65 11.50 -16.28
CA LEU A 100 -7.62 10.72 -15.60
C LEU A 100 -7.23 11.31 -14.24
N GLN A 101 -7.05 12.63 -14.16
CA GLN A 101 -6.73 13.34 -12.92
C GLN A 101 -7.91 13.33 -11.94
N SER A 102 -9.16 13.32 -12.41
CA SER A 102 -10.34 13.17 -11.56
C SER A 102 -10.40 11.78 -10.92
N VAL A 103 -10.11 10.73 -11.70
CA VAL A 103 -10.01 9.37 -11.18
C VAL A 103 -8.89 9.27 -10.14
N GLN A 104 -7.72 9.84 -10.42
CA GLN A 104 -6.59 9.84 -9.48
C GLN A 104 -6.93 10.60 -8.19
N THR A 105 -7.54 11.78 -8.29
CA THR A 105 -7.92 12.60 -7.13
C THR A 105 -9.03 11.94 -6.32
N TYR A 106 -9.99 11.28 -6.98
CA TYR A 106 -11.01 10.49 -6.30
C TYR A 106 -10.39 9.28 -5.56
N ARG A 107 -9.47 8.55 -6.19
CA ARG A 107 -8.73 7.46 -5.52
C ARG A 107 -7.94 7.98 -4.31
N LEU A 108 -7.28 9.13 -4.43
CA LEU A 108 -6.59 9.79 -3.32
C LEU A 108 -7.56 10.07 -2.16
N SER A 109 -8.76 10.59 -2.46
CA SER A 109 -9.79 10.89 -1.45
C SER A 109 -10.33 9.66 -0.73
N CYS A 110 -10.22 8.48 -1.35
CA CYS A 110 -10.65 7.21 -0.78
C CYS A 110 -9.56 6.54 0.08
N LEU A 111 -8.29 6.71 -0.27
CA LEU A 111 -7.18 5.92 0.28
C LEU A 111 -6.34 6.69 1.30
N VAL A 112 -6.17 8.01 1.12
CA VAL A 112 -5.19 8.79 1.89
C VAL A 112 -5.85 9.58 3.01
N SER A 113 -5.42 9.28 4.24
CA SER A 113 -5.89 9.90 5.47
C SER A 113 -5.35 11.33 5.70
N ARG A 114 -4.25 11.69 5.01
CA ARG A 114 -3.65 13.03 5.04
C ARG A 114 -4.49 14.03 4.25
N LEU A 115 -5.50 14.59 4.92
CA LEU A 115 -6.55 15.42 4.29
C LEU A 115 -6.01 16.62 3.51
N TRP A 116 -4.88 17.21 3.91
CA TRP A 116 -4.27 18.33 3.19
C TRP A 116 -3.90 17.96 1.74
N MET A 117 -3.46 16.73 1.48
CA MET A 117 -3.15 16.25 0.14
C MET A 117 -4.41 16.20 -0.73
N ASN A 118 -5.52 15.72 -0.16
CA ASN A 118 -6.83 15.74 -0.81
C ASN A 118 -7.27 17.16 -1.15
N HIS A 119 -7.12 18.12 -0.23
CA HIS A 119 -7.45 19.52 -0.48
C HIS A 119 -6.62 20.14 -1.60
N VAL A 120 -5.30 19.91 -1.61
CA VAL A 120 -4.40 20.43 -2.65
C VAL A 120 -4.76 19.86 -4.02
N MET A 121 -4.89 18.53 -4.14
CA MET A 121 -5.16 17.89 -5.43
C MET A 121 -6.55 18.22 -5.97
N ALA A 122 -7.58 18.24 -5.12
CA ALA A 122 -8.92 18.67 -5.53
C ALA A 122 -8.93 20.13 -5.97
N SER A 123 -8.21 21.01 -5.27
CA SER A 123 -8.11 22.43 -5.64
C SER A 123 -7.41 22.61 -6.98
N LEU A 124 -6.29 21.92 -7.23
CA LEU A 124 -5.58 21.98 -8.51
C LEU A 124 -6.47 21.46 -9.66
N LEU A 125 -7.24 20.40 -9.44
CA LEU A 125 -8.18 19.87 -10.43
C LEU A 125 -9.29 20.87 -10.76
N VAL A 126 -9.91 21.49 -9.75
CA VAL A 126 -10.93 22.53 -9.94
C VAL A 126 -10.36 23.74 -10.67
N LEU A 127 -9.16 24.19 -10.29
CA LEU A 127 -8.45 25.28 -10.96
C LEU A 127 -8.16 24.94 -12.43
N ASN A 128 -7.75 23.71 -12.75
CA ASN A 128 -7.53 23.28 -14.12
C ASN A 128 -8.83 23.31 -14.94
N CYS A 129 -9.93 22.81 -14.37
CA CYS A 129 -11.25 22.85 -14.99
C CYS A 129 -11.72 24.28 -15.31
N TRP A 130 -11.37 25.24 -14.46
CA TRP A 130 -11.77 26.64 -14.59
C TRP A 130 -10.73 27.52 -15.29
N ALA A 131 -9.51 27.04 -15.53
CA ALA A 131 -8.43 27.83 -16.11
C ALA A 131 -8.81 28.42 -17.47
N SER A 132 -9.28 27.58 -18.39
CA SER A 132 -9.66 28.01 -19.74
C SER A 132 -10.76 29.10 -19.74
N PRO A 133 -11.93 28.91 -19.09
CA PRO A 133 -12.97 29.95 -19.06
C PRO A 133 -12.51 31.23 -18.34
N LEU A 134 -11.82 31.12 -17.19
CA LEU A 134 -11.35 32.29 -16.44
C LEU A 134 -10.33 33.11 -17.23
N LEU A 135 -9.37 32.45 -17.89
CA LEU A 135 -8.36 33.13 -18.69
C LEU A 135 -8.97 33.82 -19.92
N HIS A 136 -10.00 33.23 -20.53
CA HIS A 136 -10.77 33.86 -21.60
C HIS A 136 -11.49 35.13 -21.14
N CYS A 137 -12.02 35.15 -19.92
CA CYS A 137 -12.60 36.35 -19.31
C CYS A 137 -11.54 37.41 -19.00
N MET A 138 -10.36 37.02 -18.48
CA MET A 138 -9.34 37.94 -18.01
C MET A 138 -8.50 38.60 -19.11
N PHE A 139 -8.08 37.83 -20.13
CA PHE A 139 -7.09 38.30 -21.11
C PHE A 139 -7.69 38.73 -22.46
N HIS A 140 -9.01 38.65 -22.61
CA HIS A 140 -9.76 38.98 -23.83
C HIS A 140 -9.07 38.43 -25.10
N SER A 141 -9.17 39.07 -26.26
CA SER A 141 -8.69 38.57 -27.58
C SER A 141 -7.18 38.25 -27.69
N ARG A 142 -6.40 38.29 -26.59
CA ARG A 142 -4.98 37.91 -26.53
C ARG A 142 -4.81 36.39 -26.37
N VAL A 143 -5.06 35.68 -27.47
CA VAL A 143 -4.99 34.21 -27.56
C VAL A 143 -3.66 33.62 -27.03
N GLY A 144 -2.54 34.34 -27.18
CA GLY A 144 -1.24 33.89 -26.69
C GLY A 144 -1.16 33.74 -25.16
N HIS A 145 -1.66 34.72 -24.41
CA HIS A 145 -1.63 34.68 -22.94
C HIS A 145 -2.59 33.63 -22.37
N ILE A 146 -3.76 33.47 -22.99
CA ILE A 146 -4.74 32.44 -22.60
C ILE A 146 -4.13 31.04 -22.75
N ARG A 147 -3.49 30.77 -23.90
CA ARG A 147 -2.83 29.48 -24.16
C ARG A 147 -1.65 29.23 -23.23
N LEU A 148 -0.88 30.27 -22.90
CA LEU A 148 0.25 30.16 -21.99
C LEU A 148 -0.23 29.87 -20.56
N GLY A 149 -1.19 30.65 -20.05
CA GLY A 149 -1.75 30.46 -18.71
C GLY A 149 -2.38 29.09 -18.53
N GLY A 150 -3.22 28.65 -19.48
CA GLY A 150 -3.85 27.33 -19.43
C GLY A 150 -2.82 26.19 -19.50
N GLY A 151 -1.78 26.37 -20.33
CA GLY A 151 -0.66 25.42 -20.41
C GLY A 151 0.12 25.30 -19.09
N ILE A 152 0.33 26.40 -18.36
CA ILE A 152 1.01 26.40 -17.07
C ILE A 152 0.16 25.72 -16.00
N VAL A 153 -1.13 26.05 -15.89
CA VAL A 153 -2.02 25.42 -14.89
C VAL A 153 -2.08 23.91 -15.09
N ASN A 154 -2.26 23.45 -16.33
CA ASN A 154 -2.28 22.03 -16.64
C ASN A 154 -0.93 21.36 -16.35
N LEU A 155 0.19 22.01 -16.70
CA LEU A 155 1.52 21.50 -16.36
C LEU A 155 1.73 21.36 -14.85
N LEU A 156 1.26 22.32 -14.05
CA LEU A 156 1.36 22.25 -12.58
C LEU A 156 0.57 21.08 -12.01
N LEU A 157 -0.66 20.86 -12.47
CA LEU A 157 -1.47 19.72 -12.04
C LEU A 157 -0.85 18.39 -12.47
N ASP A 158 -0.36 18.28 -13.71
CA ASP A 158 0.33 17.07 -14.19
C ASP A 158 1.59 16.76 -13.37
N VAL A 159 2.42 17.77 -13.08
CA VAL A 159 3.62 17.62 -12.24
C VAL A 159 3.24 17.27 -10.80
N ALA A 160 2.19 17.89 -10.26
CA ALA A 160 1.71 17.58 -8.93
C ALA A 160 1.26 16.11 -8.82
N SER A 161 0.45 15.65 -9.77
CA SER A 161 -0.06 14.28 -9.83
C SER A 161 1.01 13.22 -10.08
N TYR A 162 1.99 13.51 -10.95
CA TYR A 162 2.98 12.52 -11.41
C TYR A 162 4.24 12.46 -10.54
N ILE A 163 4.68 13.60 -9.98
CA ILE A 163 5.95 13.70 -9.26
C ILE A 163 5.70 14.06 -7.79
N VAL A 164 5.09 15.23 -7.54
CA VAL A 164 5.02 15.79 -6.18
C VAL A 164 4.25 14.87 -5.24
N LEU A 165 3.07 14.41 -5.66
CA LEU A 165 2.21 13.56 -4.85
C LEU A 165 2.88 12.21 -4.53
N PRO A 166 3.34 11.40 -5.50
CA PRO A 166 4.05 10.15 -5.19
C PRO A 166 5.29 10.34 -4.30
N THR A 167 6.08 11.40 -4.52
CA THR A 167 7.24 11.70 -3.66
C THR A 167 6.82 12.07 -2.24
N ALA A 168 5.80 12.91 -2.08
CA ALA A 168 5.30 13.31 -0.76
C ALA A 168 4.65 12.14 0.01
N LEU A 169 4.05 11.18 -0.70
CA LEU A 169 3.51 9.95 -0.11
C LEU A 169 4.63 9.04 0.41
N LEU A 170 5.69 8.81 -0.37
CA LEU A 170 6.78 7.92 0.05
C LEU A 170 7.72 8.51 1.10
N LEU A 171 7.81 9.85 1.20
CA LEU A 171 8.83 10.52 2.02
C LEU A 171 8.85 10.05 3.49
N PRO A 172 7.72 9.85 4.19
CA PRO A 172 7.75 9.43 5.59
C PRO A 172 8.28 8.01 5.82
N TYR A 173 8.24 7.14 4.81
CA TYR A 173 8.71 5.76 4.94
C TYR A 173 10.21 5.61 4.66
N VAL A 174 10.89 6.69 4.24
CA VAL A 174 12.32 6.62 3.88
C VAL A 174 13.20 6.34 5.09
N ASP A 175 12.88 6.95 6.23
CA ASP A 175 13.66 6.82 7.47
C ASP A 175 13.35 5.49 8.19
N ASP A 176 12.15 4.94 7.99
CA ASP A 176 11.70 3.67 8.55
C ASP A 176 12.20 2.44 7.77
N PHE A 177 12.72 2.64 6.55
CA PHE A 177 13.14 1.55 5.67
C PHE A 177 14.57 1.10 5.98
N ASP A 178 14.71 -0.13 6.46
CA ASP A 178 16.00 -0.77 6.69
C ASP A 178 16.59 -1.26 5.36
N ARG A 179 17.70 -0.63 4.96
CA ARG A 179 18.38 -0.92 3.69
C ARG A 179 19.16 -2.23 3.70
N ILE A 180 19.51 -2.75 4.88
CA ILE A 180 20.23 -4.02 5.06
C ILE A 180 19.22 -5.16 4.96
N LEU A 181 18.12 -5.06 5.69
CA LEU A 181 17.05 -6.06 5.66
C LEU A 181 16.21 -5.97 4.37
N MET A 182 16.32 -4.86 3.65
CA MET A 182 15.44 -4.45 2.55
C MET A 182 13.96 -4.58 2.93
N ASN A 183 13.64 -4.19 4.17
CA ASN A 183 12.31 -4.25 4.75
C ASN A 183 12.08 -3.11 5.74
N PHE A 184 10.87 -2.99 6.23
CA PHE A 184 10.55 -2.20 7.39
C PHE A 184 10.76 -3.01 8.67
N GLY A 185 11.10 -2.31 9.76
CA GLY A 185 11.22 -2.94 11.07
C GLY A 185 9.92 -3.62 11.50
N ARG A 186 10.02 -4.72 12.25
CA ARG A 186 8.87 -5.52 12.70
C ARG A 186 7.78 -4.67 13.37
N GLY A 187 8.17 -3.77 14.27
CA GLY A 187 7.22 -2.90 14.99
C GLY A 187 6.35 -2.03 14.07
N ASN A 188 6.86 -1.65 12.89
CA ASN A 188 6.10 -0.84 11.93
C ASN A 188 4.92 -1.65 11.35
N TRP A 189 5.14 -2.92 10.99
CA TRP A 189 4.10 -3.81 10.48
C TRP A 189 2.96 -4.04 11.47
N PHE A 190 3.23 -3.94 12.78
CA PHE A 190 2.22 -4.06 13.84
C PHE A 190 1.68 -2.73 14.35
N THR A 191 2.17 -1.61 13.82
CA THR A 191 1.60 -0.29 14.09
C THR A 191 0.39 -0.07 13.18
N ASP A 192 -0.82 -0.18 13.72
CA ASP A 192 -2.08 -0.24 12.97
C ASP A 192 -2.25 0.94 12.00
N ALA A 193 -1.94 2.16 12.47
CA ALA A 193 -2.05 3.37 11.67
C ALA A 193 -0.96 3.46 10.59
N TRP A 194 0.26 2.99 10.89
CA TRP A 194 1.35 3.00 9.94
C TRP A 194 1.10 1.97 8.82
N LEU A 195 0.68 0.76 9.18
CA LEU A 195 0.39 -0.34 8.25
C LEU A 195 -0.65 0.08 7.20
N ILE A 196 -1.79 0.62 7.64
CA ILE A 196 -2.87 1.00 6.72
C ILE A 196 -2.49 2.22 5.88
N ASN A 197 -1.78 3.20 6.45
CA ASN A 197 -1.27 4.29 5.63
C ASN A 197 -0.29 3.78 4.57
N LEU A 198 0.63 2.87 4.91
CA LEU A 198 1.56 2.29 3.94
C LEU A 198 0.80 1.57 2.83
N ILE A 199 -0.09 0.64 3.17
CA ILE A 199 -0.85 -0.15 2.21
C ILE A 199 -1.64 0.75 1.25
N ASN A 200 -2.30 1.78 1.76
CA ASN A 200 -3.12 2.68 0.95
C ASN A 200 -2.29 3.64 0.10
N GLU A 201 -1.23 4.22 0.66
CA GLU A 201 -0.39 5.20 -0.03
C GLU A 201 0.48 4.52 -1.11
N VAL A 202 1.01 3.33 -0.83
CA VAL A 202 1.80 2.56 -1.80
C VAL A 202 0.97 2.16 -3.02
N GLN A 203 -0.32 1.84 -2.86
CA GLN A 203 -1.23 1.55 -4.00
C GLN A 203 -1.45 2.74 -4.96
N LEU A 204 -1.16 3.96 -4.53
CA LEU A 204 -1.20 5.14 -5.39
C LEU A 204 0.12 5.37 -6.12
N VAL A 205 1.23 4.96 -5.51
CA VAL A 205 2.58 5.11 -6.08
C VAL A 205 2.89 3.96 -7.03
N PHE A 206 2.68 2.73 -6.58
CA PHE A 206 2.94 1.52 -7.35
C PHE A 206 1.86 1.26 -8.40
N ILE A 207 2.23 0.50 -9.43
CA ILE A 207 1.31 0.08 -10.47
C ILE A 207 0.50 -1.08 -9.93
N THR A 208 -0.82 -0.90 -9.88
CA THR A 208 -1.75 -1.93 -9.40
C THR A 208 -2.48 -2.64 -10.54
N SER A 209 -2.48 -2.05 -11.75
CA SER A 209 -3.15 -2.62 -12.92
C SER A 209 -2.60 -2.04 -14.23
N LEU A 210 -2.98 -2.65 -15.37
CA LEU A 210 -2.68 -2.10 -16.69
C LEU A 210 -3.29 -0.73 -16.93
N TYR A 211 -4.51 -0.49 -16.42
CA TYR A 211 -5.15 0.82 -16.47
C TYR A 211 -4.33 1.86 -15.71
N ASP A 212 -3.88 1.53 -14.50
CA ASP A 212 -3.06 2.42 -13.68
C ASP A 212 -1.73 2.76 -14.39
N ALA A 213 -1.04 1.75 -14.93
CA ALA A 213 0.17 1.92 -15.74
C ALA A 213 -0.04 2.87 -16.92
N THR A 214 -1.13 2.66 -17.67
CA THR A 214 -1.48 3.47 -18.84
C THR A 214 -1.78 4.91 -18.43
N SER A 215 -2.56 5.12 -17.37
CA SER A 215 -2.90 6.46 -16.88
C SER A 215 -1.66 7.25 -16.47
N LYS A 216 -0.75 6.62 -15.69
CA LYS A 216 0.50 7.24 -15.22
C LYS A 216 1.43 7.57 -16.39
N CYS A 217 1.51 6.70 -17.41
CA CYS A 217 2.22 6.98 -18.65
C CYS A 217 1.66 8.18 -19.41
N VAL A 218 0.33 8.27 -19.55
CA VAL A 218 -0.32 9.38 -20.25
C VAL A 218 -0.06 10.71 -19.53
N VAL A 219 -0.19 10.74 -18.21
CA VAL A 219 0.13 11.93 -17.39
C VAL A 219 1.61 12.31 -17.53
N ALA A 220 2.53 11.34 -17.44
CA ALA A 220 3.96 11.59 -17.63
C ALA A 220 4.27 12.22 -19.00
N LEU A 221 3.74 11.65 -20.08
CA LEU A 221 3.92 12.20 -21.43
C LEU A 221 3.30 13.60 -21.56
N SER A 222 2.19 13.87 -20.86
CA SER A 222 1.56 15.19 -20.80
C SER A 222 2.49 16.24 -20.19
N VAL A 223 3.26 15.92 -19.14
CA VAL A 223 4.28 16.81 -18.55
C VAL A 223 5.33 17.21 -19.60
N ALA A 224 5.87 16.24 -20.35
CA ALA A 224 6.88 16.50 -21.38
C ALA A 224 6.34 17.42 -22.50
N ARG A 225 5.10 17.18 -22.93
CA ARG A 225 4.39 18.02 -23.90
C ARG A 225 4.11 19.42 -23.35
N GLY A 226 3.71 19.52 -22.08
CA GLY A 226 3.41 20.78 -21.39
C GLY A 226 4.65 21.68 -21.30
N LEU A 227 5.79 21.12 -20.92
CA LEU A 227 7.09 21.79 -20.93
C LEU A 227 7.48 22.28 -22.33
N TYR A 228 7.34 21.43 -23.35
CA TYR A 228 7.62 21.81 -24.75
C TYR A 228 6.70 22.96 -25.23
N SER A 229 5.40 22.86 -24.96
CA SER A 229 4.42 23.81 -25.46
C SER A 229 4.58 25.17 -24.78
N THR A 230 4.80 25.19 -23.47
CA THR A 230 5.00 26.40 -22.67
C THR A 230 6.27 27.14 -23.10
N THR A 231 7.39 26.43 -23.25
CA THR A 231 8.66 27.03 -23.71
C THR A 231 8.57 27.56 -25.14
N LYS A 232 7.88 26.85 -26.05
CA LYS A 232 7.63 27.32 -27.42
C LYS A 232 6.77 28.58 -27.45
N LEU A 233 5.74 28.67 -26.61
CA LEU A 233 4.86 29.85 -26.53
C LEU A 233 5.58 31.08 -25.97
N ILE A 234 6.40 30.90 -24.92
CA ILE A 234 7.23 31.97 -24.35
C ILE A 234 8.23 32.49 -25.40
N TYR A 235 8.95 31.59 -26.09
CA TYR A 235 9.92 31.99 -27.11
C TYR A 235 9.26 32.67 -28.33
N ALA A 236 8.08 32.21 -28.75
CA ALA A 236 7.35 32.79 -29.87
C ALA A 236 6.79 34.19 -29.57
N ALA A 237 6.60 34.54 -28.29
CA ALA A 237 6.23 35.89 -27.88
C ALA A 237 7.42 36.88 -27.99
N ASP A 238 8.66 36.40 -27.82
CA ASP A 238 9.88 37.22 -27.90
C ASP A 238 10.44 37.37 -29.32
N ALA A 239 10.07 36.49 -30.26
CA ALA A 239 10.66 36.46 -31.60
C ALA A 239 9.74 37.15 -32.63
N VAL A 240 10.09 38.37 -33.06
CA VAL A 240 9.56 38.99 -34.28
C VAL A 240 10.12 38.21 -35.48
N VAL A 241 9.49 37.07 -35.81
CA VAL A 241 9.88 36.29 -36.99
C VAL A 241 8.87 36.56 -38.11
N PRO A 242 9.29 37.15 -39.25
CA PRO A 242 8.44 37.22 -40.43
C PRO A 242 8.20 35.80 -40.93
N VAL A 243 6.93 35.41 -40.97
CA VAL A 243 6.53 34.07 -41.39
C VAL A 243 6.53 34.00 -42.92
N THR A 244 7.50 33.29 -43.50
CA THR A 244 7.34 32.72 -44.84
C THR A 244 6.37 31.56 -44.75
N VAL A 245 5.14 31.78 -45.20
CA VAL A 245 4.10 30.75 -45.29
C VAL A 245 4.44 29.85 -46.47
N VAL A 246 4.94 28.64 -46.21
CA VAL A 246 4.92 27.57 -47.21
C VAL A 246 3.48 27.05 -47.27
N PRO A 247 2.81 27.09 -48.45
CA PRO A 247 1.44 26.66 -48.56
C PRO A 247 1.38 25.13 -48.48
N VAL A 248 1.03 24.60 -47.31
CA VAL A 248 0.60 23.20 -47.18
C VAL A 248 -0.80 23.11 -47.79
N LYS A 249 -0.97 22.25 -48.79
CA LYS A 249 -2.26 21.96 -49.44
C LYS A 249 -3.15 21.20 -48.44
N SER A 250 -3.79 21.91 -47.52
CA SER A 250 -4.80 21.36 -46.63
C SER A 250 -6.12 21.20 -47.38
N MET A 251 -6.75 20.04 -47.28
CA MET A 251 -8.12 19.80 -47.73
C MET A 251 -9.05 20.85 -47.11
N ASP A 252 -9.68 21.66 -47.94
CA ASP A 252 -10.36 22.88 -47.51
C ASP A 252 -11.75 22.57 -46.94
N LEU A 253 -11.84 22.43 -45.60
CA LEU A 253 -13.09 22.54 -44.86
C LEU A 253 -13.27 23.97 -44.32
N SER A 254 -13.20 24.96 -45.20
CA SER A 254 -13.44 26.39 -44.92
C SER A 254 -14.93 26.77 -44.97
N SER A 255 -15.86 25.83 -44.80
CA SER A 255 -17.27 26.18 -44.81
C SER A 255 -17.65 26.98 -43.54
N PRO A 256 -18.47 28.04 -43.65
CA PRO A 256 -18.98 28.78 -42.50
C PRO A 256 -19.71 27.89 -41.48
N ARG A 257 -20.29 26.78 -41.94
CA ARG A 257 -20.90 25.75 -41.10
C ARG A 257 -19.87 25.02 -40.24
N ALA A 258 -18.72 24.66 -40.80
CA ALA A 258 -17.64 24.01 -40.06
C ALA A 258 -17.02 24.92 -38.99
N GLN A 259 -16.88 26.22 -39.27
CA GLN A 259 -16.40 27.19 -38.28
C GLN A 259 -17.38 27.39 -37.12
N ARG A 260 -18.68 27.55 -37.42
CA ARG A 260 -19.72 27.66 -36.37
C ARG A 260 -19.82 26.40 -35.53
N LEU A 261 -19.72 25.23 -36.15
CA LEU A 261 -19.72 23.95 -35.45
C LEU A 261 -18.53 23.86 -34.48
N ARG A 262 -17.33 24.24 -34.91
CA ARG A 262 -16.12 24.25 -34.06
C ARG A 262 -16.27 25.19 -32.87
N ALA A 263 -16.69 26.44 -33.10
CA ALA A 263 -16.90 27.40 -32.03
C ALA A 263 -17.95 26.92 -31.01
N ARG A 264 -19.02 26.25 -31.49
CA ARG A 264 -20.00 25.60 -30.61
C ARG A 264 -19.38 24.47 -29.81
N VAL A 265 -18.62 23.56 -30.43
CA VAL A 265 -17.97 22.44 -29.74
C VAL A 265 -16.98 22.95 -28.68
N GLU A 266 -16.16 23.95 -29.00
CA GLU A 266 -15.22 24.56 -28.05
C GLU A 266 -15.96 25.24 -26.89
N SER A 267 -17.00 26.02 -27.18
CA SER A 267 -17.83 26.67 -26.14
C SER A 267 -18.53 25.65 -25.25
N THR A 268 -19.14 24.61 -25.83
CA THR A 268 -19.78 23.54 -25.07
C THR A 268 -18.76 22.78 -24.24
N GLY A 269 -17.57 22.49 -24.77
CA GLY A 269 -16.50 21.82 -24.04
C GLY A 269 -16.02 22.61 -22.83
N HIS A 270 -15.79 23.92 -22.97
CA HIS A 270 -15.42 24.77 -21.84
C HIS A 270 -16.53 24.87 -20.79
N LEU A 271 -17.80 24.91 -21.21
CA LEU A 271 -18.94 24.86 -20.29
C LEU A 271 -18.96 23.55 -19.51
N LEU A 272 -18.75 22.41 -20.19
CA LEU A 272 -18.69 21.09 -19.55
C LEU A 272 -17.55 20.99 -18.55
N LEU A 273 -16.35 21.50 -18.88
CA LEU A 273 -15.22 21.56 -17.93
C LEU A 273 -15.54 22.44 -16.72
N PHE A 274 -16.17 23.60 -16.93
CA PHE A 274 -16.59 24.46 -15.83
C PHE A 274 -17.58 23.76 -14.90
N LEU A 275 -18.61 23.13 -15.46
CA LEU A 275 -19.61 22.36 -14.72
C LEU A 275 -18.97 21.18 -13.98
N TRP A 276 -18.01 20.48 -14.60
CA TRP A 276 -17.27 19.41 -13.93
C TRP A 276 -16.46 19.92 -12.74
N GLY A 277 -15.76 21.05 -12.89
CA GLY A 277 -15.07 21.70 -11.77
C GLY A 277 -16.01 22.08 -10.63
N LEU A 278 -17.24 22.52 -10.94
CA LEU A 278 -18.26 22.79 -9.94
C LEU A 278 -18.73 21.51 -9.22
N ILE A 279 -18.95 20.42 -9.97
CA ILE A 279 -19.31 19.10 -9.40
C ILE A 279 -18.21 18.62 -8.43
N VAL A 280 -16.94 18.66 -8.85
CA VAL A 280 -15.81 18.27 -8.02
C VAL A 280 -15.72 19.14 -6.77
N PHE A 281 -15.85 20.46 -6.92
CA PHE A 281 -15.82 21.40 -5.80
C PHE A 281 -16.92 21.10 -4.77
N ILE A 282 -18.17 20.93 -5.22
CA ILE A 282 -19.30 20.62 -4.35
C ILE A 282 -19.11 19.27 -3.68
N ALA A 283 -18.71 18.24 -4.43
CA ALA A 283 -18.51 16.89 -3.89
C ALA A 283 -17.40 16.87 -2.84
N HIS A 284 -16.29 17.58 -3.08
CA HIS A 284 -15.17 17.69 -2.13
C HIS A 284 -15.54 18.50 -0.89
N ALA A 285 -16.25 19.62 -1.06
CA ALA A 285 -16.75 20.43 0.06
C ALA A 285 -17.74 19.63 0.92
N TYR A 286 -18.67 18.91 0.30
CA TYR A 286 -19.62 18.04 1.00
C TYR A 286 -18.92 16.92 1.77
N ALA A 287 -17.97 16.21 1.13
CA ALA A 287 -17.20 15.16 1.79
C ALA A 287 -16.43 15.70 3.01
N THR A 288 -15.84 16.89 2.88
CA THR A 288 -15.13 17.58 3.97
C THR A 288 -16.06 17.99 5.12
N TRP A 289 -17.31 18.30 4.82
CA TRP A 289 -18.31 18.74 5.80
C TRP A 289 -18.89 17.62 6.66
N LEU A 290 -18.78 16.36 6.24
CA LEU A 290 -19.25 15.22 7.04
C LEU A 290 -18.60 15.19 8.43
N PRO A 291 -19.33 14.75 9.48
CA PRO A 291 -18.81 14.75 10.84
C PRO A 291 -17.59 13.84 10.99
N ALA A 292 -16.65 14.27 11.83
CA ALA A 292 -15.52 13.45 12.27
C ALA A 292 -15.86 12.82 13.62
N TYR A 293 -15.41 11.58 13.79
CA TYR A 293 -15.66 10.79 14.99
C TYR A 293 -14.30 10.31 15.54
N PRO A 294 -14.05 10.41 16.86
CA PRO A 294 -12.76 10.05 17.46
C PRO A 294 -12.41 8.56 17.31
N GLN A 295 -13.43 7.70 17.17
CA GLN A 295 -13.28 6.28 16.84
C GLN A 295 -12.53 6.07 15.51
N CYS A 296 -12.61 7.04 14.59
CA CYS A 296 -11.92 6.96 13.32
C CYS A 296 -10.49 7.50 13.42
N ARG A 297 -9.52 6.59 13.40
CA ARG A 297 -8.09 6.92 13.52
C ARG A 297 -7.50 7.41 12.21
N LEU A 298 -7.94 6.87 11.09
CA LEU A 298 -7.52 7.28 9.74
C LEU A 298 -8.75 7.72 8.91
N PRO A 299 -9.18 8.98 9.04
CA PRO A 299 -10.33 9.49 8.31
C PRO A 299 -10.02 9.70 6.83
N VAL A 300 -10.91 9.25 5.95
CA VAL A 300 -10.85 9.50 4.51
C VAL A 300 -12.10 10.24 4.05
N ARG A 301 -12.03 10.92 2.90
CA ARG A 301 -13.07 11.86 2.43
C ARG A 301 -13.49 11.56 0.99
N PRO A 302 -14.00 10.34 0.71
CA PRO A 302 -14.42 9.97 -0.63
C PRO A 302 -15.55 10.89 -1.11
N TRP A 303 -15.46 11.30 -2.37
CA TRP A 303 -16.53 12.07 -2.99
C TRP A 303 -17.82 11.23 -3.08
N PHE A 304 -18.97 11.90 -2.98
CA PHE A 304 -20.30 11.29 -3.10
C PHE A 304 -20.70 10.32 -1.97
N GLY A 305 -19.86 10.12 -0.95
CA GLY A 305 -20.23 9.37 0.26
C GLY A 305 -21.24 10.14 1.11
N THR A 306 -22.25 9.46 1.65
CA THR A 306 -23.29 10.07 2.50
C THR A 306 -23.05 9.88 3.99
N LYS A 307 -22.14 8.97 4.35
CA LYS A 307 -21.71 8.70 5.72
C LYS A 307 -20.21 8.94 5.87
N PRO A 308 -19.72 9.27 7.07
CA PRO A 308 -18.29 9.32 7.37
C PRO A 308 -17.57 8.02 6.99
N SER A 309 -16.39 8.15 6.41
CA SER A 309 -15.58 7.04 5.91
C SER A 309 -14.27 6.94 6.71
N CYS A 310 -13.80 5.72 6.96
CA CYS A 310 -12.71 5.51 7.89
C CYS A 310 -11.86 4.27 7.58
N SER A 311 -10.65 4.47 7.06
CA SER A 311 -9.75 3.35 6.74
C SER A 311 -9.36 2.54 7.98
N LEU A 312 -9.11 3.19 9.13
CA LEU A 312 -8.82 2.52 10.41
C LEU A 312 -9.84 2.95 11.47
N LEU A 313 -10.75 2.05 11.80
CA LEU A 313 -11.78 2.25 12.82
C LEU A 313 -11.40 1.50 14.10
N GLU A 314 -11.33 2.23 15.21
CA GLU A 314 -11.05 1.68 16.54
C GLU A 314 -12.31 1.77 17.42
N ILE A 315 -12.75 0.61 17.92
CA ILE A 315 -13.80 0.49 18.93
C ILE A 315 -13.13 0.10 20.23
N ASN A 316 -13.07 1.03 21.19
CA ASN A 316 -12.52 0.75 22.52
C ASN A 316 -13.65 0.83 23.56
N CYS A 317 -14.07 -0.32 24.06
CA CYS A 317 -15.19 -0.39 25.01
C CYS A 317 -14.91 0.32 26.34
N ALA A 318 -13.65 0.36 26.80
CA ALA A 318 -13.29 1.09 28.02
C ALA A 318 -13.44 2.62 27.85
N VAL A 319 -13.06 3.14 26.68
CA VAL A 319 -13.21 4.58 26.35
C VAL A 319 -14.67 4.94 26.12
N GLU A 320 -15.40 4.11 25.39
CA GLU A 320 -16.82 4.31 25.07
C GLU A 320 -17.75 4.03 26.27
N ARG A 321 -17.20 3.50 27.37
CA ARG A 321 -17.95 3.09 28.58
C ARG A 321 -19.05 2.06 28.25
N THR A 322 -18.69 1.09 27.43
CA THR A 322 -19.57 -0.01 26.97
C THR A 322 -18.97 -1.36 27.36
N THR A 323 -19.74 -2.44 27.27
CA THR A 323 -19.25 -3.80 27.55
C THR A 323 -18.86 -4.58 26.30
N GLY A 324 -19.38 -4.15 25.14
CA GLY A 324 -19.15 -4.81 23.85
C GLY A 324 -20.29 -5.72 23.42
N SER A 325 -21.53 -5.44 23.84
CA SER A 325 -22.71 -6.17 23.35
C SER A 325 -22.92 -5.92 21.84
N VAL A 326 -23.76 -6.74 21.22
CA VAL A 326 -24.15 -6.59 19.81
C VAL A 326 -24.62 -5.15 19.52
N GLU A 327 -25.46 -4.58 20.39
CA GLU A 327 -26.00 -3.23 20.25
C GLU A 327 -24.94 -2.14 20.39
N ASP A 328 -23.96 -2.33 21.28
CA ASP A 328 -22.86 -1.39 21.48
C ASP A 328 -21.99 -1.28 20.22
N ILE A 329 -21.55 -2.43 19.70
CA ILE A 329 -20.70 -2.48 18.52
C ILE A 329 -21.47 -2.03 17.27
N ASP A 330 -22.72 -2.49 17.08
CA ASP A 330 -23.58 -2.07 15.96
C ASP A 330 -23.82 -0.56 15.96
N ARG A 331 -24.01 0.03 17.14
CA ARG A 331 -24.21 1.47 17.32
C ARG A 331 -23.05 2.32 16.87
N ILE A 332 -21.83 1.82 17.01
CA ILE A 332 -20.65 2.54 16.53
C ILE A 332 -20.50 2.32 15.03
N LEU A 333 -20.54 1.07 14.56
CA LEU A 333 -20.37 0.72 13.15
C LEU A 333 -21.39 1.41 12.24
N ARG A 334 -22.67 1.56 12.65
CA ARG A 334 -23.71 2.18 11.82
C ARG A 334 -23.46 3.66 11.47
N LYS A 335 -22.60 4.34 12.24
CA LYS A 335 -22.22 5.74 12.02
C LYS A 335 -21.38 5.92 10.75
N PHE A 336 -20.69 4.87 10.31
CA PHE A 336 -19.73 4.91 9.22
C PHE A 336 -20.28 4.27 7.94
N ASP A 337 -19.65 4.60 6.81
CA ASP A 337 -19.84 3.90 5.55
C ASP A 337 -19.21 2.50 5.62
N PRO A 338 -19.99 1.40 5.52
CA PRO A 338 -19.47 0.05 5.65
C PRO A 338 -18.49 -0.33 4.53
N ASN A 339 -18.56 0.31 3.36
CA ASN A 339 -17.64 0.04 2.25
C ASN A 339 -16.32 0.82 2.37
N ARG A 340 -16.07 1.47 3.50
CA ARG A 340 -14.90 2.31 3.73
C ARG A 340 -14.18 2.01 5.03
N ILE A 341 -14.53 0.90 5.69
CA ILE A 341 -13.81 0.38 6.85
C ILE A 341 -12.88 -0.71 6.32
N GLU A 342 -11.58 -0.41 6.32
CA GLU A 342 -10.55 -1.33 5.83
C GLU A 342 -9.93 -2.11 6.98
N TYR A 343 -9.69 -1.47 8.12
CA TYR A 343 -9.17 -2.12 9.31
C TYR A 343 -10.05 -1.81 10.50
N LEU A 344 -10.65 -2.86 11.07
CA LEU A 344 -11.42 -2.79 12.30
C LEU A 344 -10.59 -3.30 13.47
N VAL A 345 -10.39 -2.44 14.47
CA VAL A 345 -9.76 -2.79 15.74
C VAL A 345 -10.81 -2.72 16.83
N VAL A 346 -11.04 -3.82 17.54
CA VAL A 346 -11.93 -3.88 18.71
C VAL A 346 -11.10 -4.21 19.94
N ARG A 347 -11.13 -3.34 20.95
CA ARG A 347 -10.28 -3.49 22.13
C ARG A 347 -10.99 -3.22 23.44
N ASN A 348 -10.48 -3.84 24.51
CA ASN A 348 -10.92 -3.66 25.89
C ASN A 348 -12.42 -3.95 26.11
N CYS A 349 -12.98 -4.93 25.39
CA CYS A 349 -14.38 -5.32 25.48
C CYS A 349 -14.54 -6.59 26.33
N PRO A 350 -15.02 -6.49 27.59
CA PRO A 350 -15.08 -7.62 28.52
C PRO A 350 -16.19 -8.64 28.20
N LEU A 351 -17.19 -8.26 27.40
CA LEU A 351 -18.31 -9.14 27.00
C LEU A 351 -18.54 -8.99 25.48
N LEU A 352 -17.50 -9.21 24.69
CA LEU A 352 -17.52 -8.96 23.26
C LEU A 352 -18.50 -9.94 22.56
N GLN A 353 -19.47 -9.36 21.86
CA GLN A 353 -20.38 -10.05 20.96
C GLN A 353 -20.33 -9.36 19.59
N LEU A 354 -19.83 -10.07 18.58
CA LEU A 354 -19.69 -9.48 17.25
C LEU A 354 -21.06 -9.40 16.54
N PRO A 355 -21.47 -8.22 16.03
CA PRO A 355 -22.77 -8.05 15.42
C PRO A 355 -22.79 -8.52 13.96
N PRO A 356 -23.95 -8.95 13.43
CA PRO A 356 -24.10 -9.35 12.02
C PRO A 356 -23.70 -8.27 11.02
N ARG A 357 -23.73 -6.99 11.41
CA ARG A 357 -23.28 -5.85 10.59
C ARG A 357 -21.84 -6.03 10.10
N ILE A 358 -20.98 -6.80 10.77
CA ILE A 358 -19.61 -7.04 10.29
C ILE A 358 -19.60 -7.57 8.84
N GLN A 359 -20.59 -8.37 8.44
CA GLN A 359 -20.73 -8.90 7.08
C GLN A 359 -21.03 -7.82 6.01
N THR A 360 -21.37 -6.61 6.42
CA THR A 360 -21.55 -5.48 5.49
C THR A 360 -20.21 -4.82 5.12
N LEU A 361 -19.13 -5.13 5.84
CA LEU A 361 -17.82 -4.51 5.68
C LEU A 361 -17.04 -5.15 4.52
N SER A 362 -17.51 -4.91 3.28
CA SER A 362 -16.96 -5.58 2.08
C SER A 362 -15.50 -5.21 1.75
N GLN A 363 -15.02 -4.09 2.27
CA GLN A 363 -13.63 -3.63 2.13
C GLN A 363 -12.76 -3.97 3.34
N LEU A 364 -13.26 -4.79 4.28
CA LEU A 364 -12.50 -5.17 5.46
C LEU A 364 -11.26 -5.97 5.03
N PHE A 365 -10.12 -5.33 5.16
CA PHE A 365 -8.78 -5.80 4.87
C PHE A 365 -8.12 -6.46 6.09
N GLY A 366 -8.40 -5.95 7.29
CA GLY A 366 -7.88 -6.50 8.54
C GLY A 366 -8.92 -6.47 9.66
N LEU A 367 -8.84 -7.44 10.57
CA LEU A 367 -9.60 -7.46 11.82
C LEU A 367 -8.64 -7.73 12.98
N LYS A 368 -8.67 -6.88 14.01
CA LYS A 368 -7.85 -7.06 15.21
C LYS A 368 -8.71 -6.97 16.47
N LEU A 369 -8.61 -7.98 17.32
CA LEU A 369 -9.24 -8.04 18.63
C LEU A 369 -8.15 -7.97 19.69
N VAL A 370 -8.27 -7.06 20.66
CA VAL A 370 -7.23 -6.82 21.68
C VAL A 370 -7.81 -6.77 23.09
N SER A 371 -7.18 -7.43 24.06
CA SER A 371 -7.51 -7.32 25.50
C SER A 371 -9.02 -7.44 25.77
N SER A 372 -9.65 -8.44 25.16
CA SER A 372 -11.11 -8.61 25.13
C SER A 372 -11.50 -10.03 25.49
N THR A 373 -12.75 -10.25 25.89
CA THR A 373 -13.30 -11.59 26.11
C THR A 373 -14.45 -11.82 25.15
N ILE A 374 -14.28 -12.75 24.21
CA ILE A 374 -15.32 -13.14 23.26
C ILE A 374 -16.34 -14.01 24.01
N LEU A 375 -17.54 -13.47 24.17
CA LEU A 375 -18.68 -14.22 24.71
C LEU A 375 -19.40 -14.96 23.58
N GLU A 376 -19.69 -14.25 22.49
CA GLU A 376 -20.37 -14.83 21.32
C GLU A 376 -19.77 -14.28 20.01
N TRP A 377 -19.59 -15.17 19.05
CA TRP A 377 -19.30 -14.82 17.66
C TRP A 377 -19.98 -15.86 16.78
N ASN A 378 -21.24 -15.55 16.50
CA ASN A 378 -22.21 -16.46 15.88
C ASN A 378 -22.06 -16.50 14.36
N GLU A 379 -22.80 -17.42 13.72
CA GLU A 379 -22.75 -17.67 12.29
C GLU A 379 -23.15 -16.46 11.42
N ASP A 380 -24.12 -15.67 11.89
CA ASP A 380 -24.61 -14.45 11.25
C ASP A 380 -23.64 -13.26 11.34
N ALA A 381 -22.63 -13.35 12.20
CA ALA A 381 -21.49 -12.44 12.27
C ALA A 381 -20.18 -13.11 11.75
N GLY A 382 -20.29 -14.25 11.06
CA GLY A 382 -19.13 -14.99 10.60
C GLY A 382 -18.38 -14.33 9.45
N LEU A 383 -17.06 -14.53 9.42
CA LEU A 383 -16.21 -14.11 8.31
C LEU A 383 -16.38 -15.08 7.15
N THR A 384 -16.74 -14.55 5.97
CA THR A 384 -16.84 -15.35 4.73
C THR A 384 -16.21 -14.63 3.53
N SER A 385 -15.78 -15.39 2.51
CA SER A 385 -15.26 -14.86 1.25
C SER A 385 -16.32 -14.00 0.52
N THR A 386 -17.59 -14.38 0.63
CA THR A 386 -18.70 -13.62 0.07
C THR A 386 -18.80 -12.20 0.65
N HIS A 387 -18.63 -12.06 1.96
CA HIS A 387 -18.81 -10.78 2.66
C HIS A 387 -17.50 -10.00 2.83
N HIS A 388 -16.35 -10.67 2.90
CA HIS A 388 -15.04 -10.06 3.16
C HIS A 388 -14.01 -10.56 2.12
N PRO A 389 -14.20 -10.28 0.82
CA PRO A 389 -13.32 -10.78 -0.24
C PRO A 389 -11.91 -10.17 -0.22
N THR A 390 -11.72 -9.11 0.57
CA THR A 390 -10.47 -8.35 0.68
C THR A 390 -9.70 -8.64 1.96
N LEU A 391 -10.24 -9.46 2.87
CA LEU A 391 -9.63 -9.72 4.18
C LEU A 391 -8.29 -10.47 4.02
N ARG A 392 -7.21 -9.89 4.56
CA ARG A 392 -5.83 -10.39 4.46
C ARG A 392 -5.25 -10.86 5.77
N PHE A 393 -5.58 -10.19 6.88
CA PHE A 393 -5.05 -10.55 8.18
C PHE A 393 -6.10 -10.54 9.30
N LEU A 394 -5.88 -11.39 10.30
CA LEU A 394 -6.68 -11.50 11.52
C LEU A 394 -5.76 -11.59 12.73
N PHE A 395 -5.84 -10.62 13.64
CA PHE A 395 -5.06 -10.59 14.87
C PHE A 395 -5.96 -10.73 16.10
N VAL A 396 -5.64 -11.68 16.97
CA VAL A 396 -6.41 -12.01 18.18
C VAL A 396 -5.44 -12.02 19.36
N ILE A 397 -5.33 -10.88 20.05
CA ILE A 397 -4.21 -10.55 20.93
C ILE A 397 -4.73 -10.31 22.36
N ASP A 398 -4.24 -11.05 23.35
CA ASP A 398 -4.74 -10.98 24.73
C ASP A 398 -6.27 -11.18 24.78
N VAL A 399 -6.77 -12.19 24.06
CA VAL A 399 -8.20 -12.46 23.94
C VAL A 399 -8.55 -13.79 24.58
N LYS A 400 -9.59 -13.76 25.42
CA LYS A 400 -10.18 -14.95 26.03
C LYS A 400 -11.41 -15.40 25.26
N MET A 401 -11.53 -16.71 25.04
CA MET A 401 -12.67 -17.33 24.37
C MET A 401 -12.93 -18.74 24.92
N ARG A 402 -14.17 -19.22 24.84
CA ARG A 402 -14.49 -20.58 25.29
C ARG A 402 -13.87 -21.65 24.39
N GLU A 403 -13.96 -21.43 23.09
CA GLU A 403 -13.44 -22.26 22.01
C GLU A 403 -13.21 -21.37 20.79
N LEU A 404 -12.59 -21.91 19.74
CA LEU A 404 -12.48 -21.17 18.48
C LEU A 404 -13.89 -20.82 17.94
N PRO A 405 -14.25 -19.53 17.82
CA PRO A 405 -15.63 -19.16 17.62
C PRO A 405 -16.20 -19.61 16.26
N ILE A 406 -17.53 -19.84 16.21
CA ILE A 406 -18.22 -20.30 15.01
C ILE A 406 -18.05 -19.33 13.83
N GLY A 407 -17.97 -18.03 14.13
CA GLY A 407 -17.71 -17.00 13.11
C GLY A 407 -16.36 -17.15 12.39
N LEU A 408 -15.40 -17.89 12.96
CA LEU A 408 -14.11 -18.23 12.33
C LEU A 408 -14.11 -19.61 11.65
N ARG A 409 -15.23 -20.34 11.68
CA ARG A 409 -15.37 -21.71 11.17
C ARG A 409 -16.45 -21.82 10.08
N ARG A 410 -16.66 -20.73 9.33
CA ARG A 410 -17.64 -20.70 8.24
C ARG A 410 -17.16 -21.55 7.07
N PRO A 411 -18.00 -22.37 6.42
CA PRO A 411 -17.57 -23.17 5.27
C PRO A 411 -17.01 -22.31 4.11
N ASP A 412 -17.56 -21.11 3.91
CA ASP A 412 -17.06 -20.12 2.95
C ASP A 412 -16.04 -19.17 3.60
N PHE A 413 -15.13 -19.64 4.44
CA PHE A 413 -14.16 -18.76 5.13
C PHE A 413 -13.26 -18.00 4.11
N PRO A 414 -12.82 -16.75 4.40
CA PRO A 414 -12.06 -15.93 3.45
C PRO A 414 -10.77 -16.58 2.96
N GLN A 415 -10.74 -17.00 1.70
CA GLN A 415 -9.56 -17.62 1.07
C GLN A 415 -8.46 -16.61 0.68
N SER A 416 -8.78 -15.31 0.82
CA SER A 416 -7.86 -14.19 0.64
C SER A 416 -6.93 -13.97 1.83
N LEU A 417 -7.24 -14.55 3.01
CA LEU A 417 -6.43 -14.46 4.21
C LEU A 417 -5.03 -15.05 3.96
N ARG A 418 -4.03 -14.37 4.52
CA ARG A 418 -2.62 -14.73 4.42
C ARG A 418 -1.91 -14.72 5.76
N ASP A 419 -2.49 -14.07 6.76
CA ASP A 419 -1.88 -13.88 8.08
C ASP A 419 -2.93 -14.04 9.18
N ILE A 420 -2.71 -14.99 10.09
CA ILE A 420 -3.57 -15.21 11.25
C ILE A 420 -2.69 -15.38 12.49
N GLU A 421 -2.89 -14.49 13.45
CA GLU A 421 -2.11 -14.47 14.69
C GLU A 421 -3.00 -14.51 15.93
N PHE A 422 -2.74 -15.48 16.78
CA PHE A 422 -3.29 -15.62 18.11
C PHE A 422 -2.14 -15.49 19.10
N SER A 423 -2.14 -14.43 19.90
CA SER A 423 -1.08 -14.20 20.90
C SER A 423 -1.71 -13.98 22.26
N ARG A 424 -1.25 -14.69 23.29
CA ARG A 424 -1.78 -14.64 24.66
C ARG A 424 -3.28 -14.93 24.68
N THR A 425 -3.63 -16.15 24.30
CA THR A 425 -5.02 -16.63 24.33
C THR A 425 -5.13 -17.88 25.19
N ASN A 426 -6.34 -18.31 25.49
CA ASN A 426 -6.58 -19.53 26.29
C ASN A 426 -6.89 -20.77 25.41
N ILE A 427 -6.40 -20.80 24.17
CA ILE A 427 -6.66 -21.88 23.20
C ILE A 427 -5.64 -23.02 23.38
N THR A 428 -6.07 -24.10 24.02
CA THR A 428 -5.21 -25.28 24.24
C THR A 428 -5.15 -26.23 23.04
N ALA A 429 -6.12 -26.16 22.11
CA ALA A 429 -6.19 -27.01 20.91
C ALA A 429 -7.03 -26.32 19.81
N LEU A 430 -6.77 -26.70 18.55
CA LEU A 430 -7.53 -26.26 17.39
C LEU A 430 -8.46 -27.38 16.88
N PRO A 431 -9.61 -27.05 16.26
CA PRO A 431 -10.46 -28.05 15.63
C PRO A 431 -9.71 -28.88 14.57
N GLU A 432 -9.94 -30.19 14.55
CA GLU A 432 -9.29 -31.10 13.59
C GLU A 432 -9.61 -30.75 12.14
N ASP A 433 -10.82 -30.32 11.83
CA ASP A 433 -11.23 -30.02 10.46
C ASP A 433 -10.81 -28.62 9.97
N LEU A 434 -10.08 -27.85 10.79
CA LEU A 434 -9.77 -26.44 10.50
C LEU A 434 -8.99 -26.26 9.20
N ASP A 435 -8.17 -27.23 8.79
CA ASP A 435 -7.42 -27.20 7.53
C ASP A 435 -8.29 -27.32 6.27
N THR A 436 -9.55 -27.72 6.44
CA THR A 436 -10.55 -27.74 5.36
C THR A 436 -11.30 -26.40 5.24
N ILE A 437 -11.17 -25.53 6.24
CA ILE A 437 -11.88 -24.25 6.34
C ILE A 437 -10.91 -23.10 6.07
N TRP A 438 -9.79 -23.05 6.79
CA TRP A 438 -8.78 -22.00 6.65
C TRP A 438 -7.87 -22.22 5.43
N PRO A 439 -7.39 -21.15 4.78
CA PRO A 439 -6.58 -21.28 3.58
C PRO A 439 -5.19 -21.87 3.88
N ARG A 440 -4.57 -22.49 2.87
CA ARG A 440 -3.21 -23.03 2.98
C ARG A 440 -2.15 -21.96 2.71
N GLY A 441 -0.92 -22.18 3.17
CA GLY A 441 0.21 -21.30 2.86
C GLY A 441 0.10 -19.91 3.49
N MET A 442 -0.37 -19.85 4.73
CA MET A 442 -0.46 -18.61 5.52
C MET A 442 0.78 -18.42 6.40
N TRP A 443 0.97 -17.19 6.85
CA TRP A 443 1.60 -16.88 8.12
C TRP A 443 0.65 -17.27 9.26
N LEU A 444 1.09 -18.17 10.14
CA LEU A 444 0.33 -18.62 11.30
C LEU A 444 1.12 -18.36 12.57
N SER A 445 0.53 -17.64 13.52
CA SER A 445 1.12 -17.43 14.85
C SER A 445 0.15 -17.90 15.93
N PHE A 446 0.63 -18.73 16.84
CA PHE A 446 -0.06 -19.15 18.05
C PHE A 446 0.90 -19.06 19.23
N GLU A 447 1.11 -17.85 19.75
CA GLU A 447 2.08 -17.56 20.81
C GLU A 447 1.37 -17.40 22.15
N GLU A 448 1.95 -17.88 23.24
CA GLU A 448 1.30 -17.82 24.58
C GLU A 448 -0.14 -18.38 24.59
N CYS A 449 -0.42 -19.45 23.82
CA CYS A 449 -1.76 -20.04 23.67
C CYS A 449 -2.02 -21.24 24.59
N GLN A 450 -1.00 -21.73 25.32
CA GLN A 450 -1.04 -22.95 26.15
C GLN A 450 -1.05 -24.28 25.35
N LEU A 451 -0.51 -24.27 24.13
CA LEU A 451 -0.37 -25.47 23.31
C LEU A 451 0.67 -26.43 23.92
N GLN A 452 0.38 -27.74 23.89
CA GLN A 452 1.30 -28.78 24.37
C GLN A 452 2.00 -29.53 23.23
N GLU A 453 1.46 -29.43 22.03
CA GLU A 453 2.00 -30.04 20.81
C GLU A 453 1.72 -29.14 19.61
N VAL A 454 2.42 -29.38 18.51
CA VAL A 454 2.13 -28.72 17.24
C VAL A 454 0.78 -29.22 16.71
N PRO A 455 -0.25 -28.37 16.54
CA PRO A 455 -1.58 -28.85 16.16
C PRO A 455 -1.57 -29.56 14.78
N PRO A 456 -2.16 -30.76 14.65
CA PRO A 456 -2.18 -31.49 13.37
C PRO A 456 -2.83 -30.73 12.21
N ALA A 457 -3.90 -29.97 12.49
CA ALA A 457 -4.54 -29.11 11.51
C ALA A 457 -3.57 -28.04 10.94
N VAL A 458 -2.68 -27.49 11.76
CA VAL A 458 -1.67 -26.52 11.31
C VAL A 458 -0.69 -27.16 10.33
N LEU A 459 -0.24 -28.39 10.58
CA LEU A 459 0.61 -29.12 9.63
C LEU A 459 -0.11 -29.36 8.29
N ARG A 460 -1.38 -29.75 8.31
CA ARG A 460 -2.19 -29.95 7.10
C ARG A 460 -2.45 -28.66 6.32
N MET A 461 -2.47 -27.51 6.99
CA MET A 461 -2.56 -26.19 6.36
C MET A 461 -1.29 -25.79 5.59
N ARG A 462 -0.14 -26.42 5.85
CA ARG A 462 1.15 -26.14 5.19
C ARG A 462 1.51 -24.65 5.23
N PRO A 463 1.73 -24.06 6.41
CA PRO A 463 2.04 -22.65 6.54
C PRO A 463 3.32 -22.29 5.77
N THR A 464 3.39 -21.05 5.29
CA THR A 464 4.63 -20.49 4.74
C THR A 464 5.52 -20.00 5.87
N ASP A 465 4.94 -19.49 6.95
CA ASP A 465 5.63 -19.03 8.14
C ASP A 465 4.83 -19.46 9.38
N LEU A 466 5.52 -19.86 10.44
CA LEU A 466 4.91 -20.44 11.63
C LEU A 466 5.61 -19.96 12.92
N ALA A 467 4.85 -19.36 13.82
CA ALA A 467 5.29 -19.03 15.17
C ALA A 467 4.45 -19.78 16.22
N LEU A 468 5.12 -20.52 17.09
CA LEU A 468 4.52 -21.30 18.19
C LEU A 468 5.23 -21.00 19.52
N GLY A 469 5.84 -19.82 19.64
CA GLY A 469 6.62 -19.42 20.79
C GLY A 469 5.82 -19.35 22.09
N LEU A 470 6.51 -19.47 23.22
CA LEU A 470 5.97 -19.29 24.57
C LEU A 470 4.77 -20.18 24.89
N ASN A 471 4.80 -21.42 24.38
CA ASN A 471 3.83 -22.46 24.71
C ASN A 471 4.50 -23.52 25.63
N ASN A 472 3.91 -24.72 25.68
CA ASN A 472 4.45 -25.87 26.40
C ASN A 472 4.71 -27.04 25.46
N ILE A 473 5.20 -26.76 24.24
CA ILE A 473 5.46 -27.77 23.22
C ILE A 473 6.74 -28.55 23.57
N THR A 474 6.63 -29.87 23.66
CA THR A 474 7.75 -30.74 24.06
C THR A 474 8.38 -31.53 22.90
N GLY A 475 7.78 -31.47 21.69
CA GLY A 475 8.24 -32.23 20.54
C GLY A 475 7.95 -31.53 19.21
N VAL A 476 8.89 -31.65 18.27
CA VAL A 476 8.79 -31.09 16.93
C VAL A 476 8.57 -32.24 15.93
N PRO A 477 7.43 -32.26 15.22
CA PRO A 477 7.13 -33.34 14.28
C PRO A 477 8.07 -33.29 13.06
N ARG A 478 8.46 -34.47 12.55
CA ARG A 478 9.34 -34.61 11.38
C ARG A 478 8.74 -33.93 10.16
N GLU A 479 7.43 -34.05 10.00
CA GLU A 479 6.68 -33.51 8.88
C GLU A 479 6.84 -31.99 8.77
N LEU A 480 6.96 -31.29 9.90
CA LEU A 480 7.15 -29.84 9.91
C LEU A 480 8.50 -29.41 9.31
N LEU A 481 9.53 -30.25 9.48
CA LEU A 481 10.88 -29.96 8.99
C LEU A 481 11.09 -30.49 7.56
N GLU A 482 10.48 -31.62 7.21
CA GLU A 482 10.70 -32.28 5.93
C GLU A 482 9.65 -31.93 4.87
N GLU A 483 8.36 -31.97 5.20
CA GLU A 483 7.27 -31.99 4.22
C GLU A 483 6.92 -30.63 3.64
N PHE A 484 7.22 -29.54 4.34
CA PHE A 484 6.70 -28.21 4.04
C PHE A 484 7.81 -27.14 3.94
N PRO A 485 7.75 -26.22 2.97
CA PRO A 485 8.65 -25.08 2.87
C PRO A 485 8.26 -23.98 3.87
N VAL A 486 8.48 -24.22 5.16
CA VAL A 486 8.26 -23.22 6.21
C VAL A 486 9.47 -22.28 6.25
N ARG A 487 9.31 -21.10 5.67
CA ARG A 487 10.38 -20.10 5.55
C ARG A 487 10.84 -19.59 6.92
N ILE A 488 9.90 -19.21 7.79
CA ILE A 488 10.18 -18.80 9.17
C ILE A 488 9.50 -19.77 10.14
N LEU A 489 10.29 -20.38 11.03
CA LEU A 489 9.80 -21.25 12.11
C LEU A 489 10.31 -20.73 13.46
N LEU A 490 9.40 -20.25 14.31
CA LEU A 490 9.71 -19.72 15.65
C LEU A 490 9.11 -20.63 16.73
N LEU A 491 9.98 -21.20 17.56
CA LEU A 491 9.66 -22.14 18.64
C LEU A 491 10.14 -21.64 20.00
N ASP A 492 10.48 -20.36 20.08
CA ASP A 492 11.14 -19.71 21.23
C ASP A 492 10.36 -19.92 22.54
N GLY A 493 11.06 -20.09 23.66
CA GLY A 493 10.48 -20.20 25.00
C GLY A 493 9.67 -21.47 25.28
N ASN A 494 9.67 -22.46 24.39
CA ASN A 494 9.12 -23.79 24.66
C ASN A 494 10.13 -24.67 25.42
N PRO A 495 9.69 -25.69 26.18
CA PRO A 495 10.57 -26.61 26.89
C PRO A 495 11.23 -27.65 25.96
N LEU A 496 11.82 -27.20 24.85
CA LEU A 496 12.45 -28.05 23.84
C LEU A 496 13.89 -28.35 24.19
N ASP A 497 14.31 -29.59 23.97
CA ASP A 497 15.70 -30.03 24.05
C ASP A 497 16.14 -30.75 22.76
N THR A 498 17.38 -31.23 22.71
CA THR A 498 17.91 -31.92 21.52
C THR A 498 17.12 -33.20 21.18
N ALA A 499 16.46 -33.84 22.15
CA ALA A 499 15.63 -35.03 21.93
C ALA A 499 14.21 -34.69 21.46
N SER A 500 13.74 -33.46 21.70
CA SER A 500 12.48 -32.94 21.15
C SER A 500 12.47 -32.87 19.62
N PHE A 501 13.63 -32.84 18.97
CA PHE A 501 13.75 -32.83 17.51
C PHE A 501 14.00 -34.23 16.94
N PRO A 502 13.59 -34.50 15.69
CA PRO A 502 13.99 -35.70 14.99
C PRO A 502 15.52 -35.76 14.89
N GLN A 503 16.12 -36.89 15.26
CA GLN A 503 17.58 -37.03 15.26
C GLN A 503 18.15 -37.01 13.84
N THR A 504 17.49 -37.68 12.90
CA THR A 504 17.86 -37.70 11.48
C THR A 504 16.72 -37.18 10.62
N LEU A 505 17.03 -36.50 9.52
CA LEU A 505 16.07 -36.11 8.49
C LEU A 505 16.40 -36.80 7.17
N SER A 506 15.37 -37.17 6.40
CA SER A 506 15.52 -37.75 5.06
C SER A 506 15.85 -36.70 3.99
N ARG A 507 15.56 -35.43 4.28
CA ARG A 507 15.86 -34.27 3.43
C ARG A 507 16.20 -33.07 4.32
N PRO A 508 17.04 -32.13 3.86
CA PRO A 508 17.33 -30.93 4.61
C PRO A 508 16.06 -30.07 4.76
N PRO A 509 15.90 -29.38 5.90
CA PRO A 509 14.76 -28.51 6.12
C PRO A 509 14.77 -27.32 5.18
N GLN A 510 13.59 -26.92 4.70
CA GLN A 510 13.40 -25.76 3.84
C GLN A 510 13.05 -24.52 4.67
N VAL A 511 13.92 -24.20 5.63
CA VAL A 511 13.72 -23.12 6.60
C VAL A 511 14.79 -22.06 6.41
N GLU A 512 14.40 -20.79 6.29
CA GLU A 512 15.33 -19.67 6.20
C GLU A 512 15.68 -19.08 7.56
N LEU A 513 14.72 -19.09 8.49
CA LEU A 513 14.89 -18.70 9.89
C LEU A 513 14.28 -19.76 10.81
N LEU A 514 15.09 -20.30 11.71
CA LEU A 514 14.64 -21.20 12.77
C LEU A 514 15.03 -20.62 14.14
N GLY A 515 14.01 -20.24 14.92
CA GLY A 515 14.15 -19.67 16.26
C GLY A 515 13.79 -20.68 17.33
N PHE A 516 14.63 -20.81 18.35
CA PHE A 516 14.36 -21.56 19.58
C PHE A 516 15.15 -20.96 20.75
N VAL A 517 15.12 -19.64 20.85
CA VAL A 517 15.64 -18.83 21.96
C VAL A 517 14.95 -19.23 23.27
N ARG A 518 15.67 -19.18 24.41
CA ARG A 518 15.18 -19.62 25.74
C ARG A 518 14.57 -21.02 25.76
N THR A 519 15.19 -21.97 25.05
CA THR A 519 14.87 -23.40 25.13
C THR A 519 15.97 -24.16 25.90
N ASN A 520 15.74 -25.44 26.20
CA ASN A 520 16.67 -26.30 26.94
C ASN A 520 17.71 -26.99 26.04
N MET A 521 18.02 -26.39 24.88
CA MET A 521 18.95 -26.96 23.90
C MET A 521 20.39 -27.00 24.44
N THR A 522 20.96 -28.20 24.52
CA THR A 522 22.35 -28.42 24.96
C THR A 522 23.30 -28.80 23.81
N ALA A 523 22.75 -29.25 22.68
CA ALA A 523 23.46 -29.55 21.45
C ALA A 523 22.54 -29.30 20.23
N LEU A 524 23.15 -29.07 19.07
CA LEU A 524 22.41 -29.03 17.80
C LEU A 524 21.97 -30.45 17.40
N PRO A 525 20.80 -30.62 16.77
CA PRO A 525 20.40 -31.89 16.17
C PRO A 525 21.40 -32.33 15.07
N GLU A 526 21.55 -33.64 14.83
CA GLU A 526 22.56 -34.18 13.90
C GLU A 526 22.40 -33.69 12.46
N TRP A 527 21.17 -33.37 12.04
CA TRP A 527 20.88 -32.84 10.71
C TRP A 527 21.30 -31.37 10.53
N VAL A 528 21.68 -30.66 11.59
CA VAL A 528 22.22 -29.29 11.49
C VAL A 528 23.72 -29.36 11.20
N ASP A 529 24.04 -29.55 9.92
CA ASP A 529 25.41 -29.55 9.41
C ASP A 529 25.81 -28.20 8.78
N GLU A 530 27.03 -28.10 8.23
CA GLU A 530 27.51 -26.89 7.56
C GLU A 530 26.63 -26.45 6.38
N SER A 531 25.97 -27.40 5.70
CA SER A 531 25.10 -27.09 4.57
C SER A 531 23.81 -26.40 5.03
N VAL A 532 23.23 -26.86 6.14
CA VAL A 532 22.06 -26.23 6.77
C VAL A 532 22.44 -24.86 7.33
N LEU A 533 23.60 -24.75 7.99
CA LEU A 533 24.09 -23.48 8.54
C LEU A 533 24.44 -22.45 7.45
N ALA A 534 24.72 -22.88 6.21
CA ALA A 534 24.98 -21.98 5.09
C ALA A 534 23.71 -21.32 4.53
N THR A 535 22.53 -21.91 4.76
CA THR A 535 21.24 -21.43 4.20
C THR A 535 20.28 -20.94 5.27
N THR A 536 20.39 -21.47 6.49
CA THR A 536 19.46 -21.23 7.59
C THR A 536 20.05 -20.26 8.61
N TYR A 537 19.25 -19.29 9.05
CA TYR A 537 19.56 -18.43 10.18
C TYR A 537 18.98 -19.06 11.45
N LEU A 538 19.86 -19.52 12.36
CA LEU A 538 19.46 -20.16 13.62
C LEU A 538 19.57 -19.16 14.77
N VAL A 539 18.45 -18.81 15.39
CA VAL A 539 18.44 -17.92 16.56
C VAL A 539 18.21 -18.75 17.82
N MET A 540 19.20 -18.76 18.70
CA MET A 540 19.24 -19.64 19.87
C MET A 540 19.83 -18.98 21.11
N GLY A 541 19.70 -17.66 21.22
CA GLY A 541 20.07 -16.91 22.43
C GLY A 541 19.45 -17.49 23.70
N GLU A 542 20.15 -17.30 24.83
CA GLU A 542 19.72 -17.80 26.15
C GLU A 542 19.41 -19.31 26.17
N THR A 543 20.15 -20.12 25.40
CA THR A 543 20.13 -21.59 25.50
C THR A 543 21.39 -22.09 26.20
N PRO A 544 21.34 -23.25 26.91
CA PRO A 544 22.53 -23.84 27.53
C PRO A 544 23.69 -24.09 26.55
N LEU A 545 23.41 -24.31 25.26
CA LEU A 545 24.42 -24.41 24.21
C LEU A 545 25.09 -23.05 23.96
N CYS A 546 24.32 -21.99 23.75
CA CYS A 546 24.87 -20.65 23.50
C CYS A 546 25.64 -20.11 24.70
N ASP A 547 25.15 -20.32 25.92
CA ASP A 547 25.86 -19.94 27.14
C ASP A 547 27.26 -20.58 27.19
N ARG A 548 27.36 -21.85 26.81
CA ARG A 548 28.64 -22.59 26.77
C ARG A 548 29.57 -22.06 25.68
N ARG A 549 29.05 -21.77 24.48
CA ARG A 549 29.85 -21.23 23.36
C ARG A 549 30.35 -19.82 23.64
N ILE A 550 29.52 -18.98 24.26
CA ILE A 550 29.91 -17.63 24.71
C ILE A 550 31.01 -17.74 25.78
N ALA A 551 30.82 -18.60 26.79
CA ALA A 551 31.82 -18.80 27.84
C ALA A 551 33.16 -19.35 27.31
N ALA A 552 33.13 -20.15 26.24
CA ALA A 552 34.33 -20.66 25.55
C ALA A 552 34.99 -19.63 24.61
N GLY A 553 34.36 -18.46 24.37
CA GLY A 553 34.84 -17.48 23.39
C GLY A 553 34.62 -17.89 21.93
N GLU A 554 33.76 -18.88 21.68
CA GLU A 554 33.42 -19.39 20.35
C GLU A 554 32.24 -18.66 19.69
N ALA A 555 31.51 -17.85 20.47
CA ALA A 555 30.41 -17.02 20.04
C ALA A 555 30.38 -15.71 20.86
N THR A 556 29.71 -14.69 20.33
CA THR A 556 29.47 -13.43 21.05
C THR A 556 28.01 -13.02 20.97
N THR A 557 27.56 -12.14 21.86
CA THR A 557 26.23 -11.54 21.81
C THR A 557 26.14 -10.35 20.84
N ASP A 558 27.28 -9.90 20.32
CA ASP A 558 27.42 -8.71 19.47
C ASP A 558 27.53 -9.07 17.98
N GLU A 559 27.78 -10.34 17.64
CA GLU A 559 27.76 -10.85 16.27
C GLU A 559 26.32 -11.16 15.83
N PHE A 560 25.70 -10.18 15.18
CA PHE A 560 24.36 -10.33 14.62
C PHE A 560 24.39 -11.03 13.27
N ARG A 561 23.60 -12.10 13.14
CA ARG A 561 23.28 -12.74 11.84
C ARG A 561 21.88 -12.31 11.40
N THR A 562 21.57 -12.40 10.12
CA THR A 562 20.26 -11.92 9.61
C THR A 562 19.70 -12.81 8.50
N LEU A 563 18.39 -12.71 8.28
CA LEU A 563 17.65 -13.39 7.19
C LEU A 563 18.23 -13.10 5.79
N MET A 564 18.81 -11.92 5.57
CA MET A 564 19.42 -11.51 4.29
C MET A 564 20.95 -11.37 4.36
N GLY A 565 21.57 -11.79 5.47
CA GLY A 565 22.99 -11.62 5.77
C GLY A 565 23.70 -12.94 6.01
N VAL A 566 24.71 -12.92 6.89
CA VAL A 566 25.49 -14.12 7.22
C VAL A 566 24.58 -15.14 7.92
N LYS A 567 24.44 -16.33 7.35
CA LYS A 567 23.65 -17.45 7.87
C LYS A 567 24.42 -18.24 8.93
N GLY A 568 23.74 -19.03 9.75
CA GLY A 568 24.34 -19.85 10.80
C GLY A 568 23.80 -19.55 12.20
N VAL A 569 24.54 -19.99 13.22
CA VAL A 569 24.15 -19.86 14.63
C VAL A 569 24.34 -18.45 15.15
N ASP A 570 23.29 -17.90 15.75
CA ASP A 570 23.24 -16.63 16.43
C ASP A 570 22.80 -16.83 17.89
N CYS A 571 23.69 -16.46 18.80
CA CYS A 571 23.48 -16.55 20.24
C CYS A 571 23.00 -15.22 20.85
N SER A 572 22.72 -14.20 20.04
CA SER A 572 22.18 -12.93 20.48
C SER A 572 20.65 -12.96 20.63
N LEU A 573 20.12 -11.92 21.30
CA LEU A 573 18.69 -11.65 21.41
C LEU A 573 18.24 -10.51 20.48
N ALA A 574 19.13 -10.00 19.62
CA ALA A 574 18.86 -8.79 18.85
C ALA A 574 17.68 -8.94 17.88
N PHE A 575 17.37 -10.17 17.49
CA PHE A 575 16.16 -10.46 16.73
C PHE A 575 14.89 -9.96 17.44
N PHE A 576 14.86 -9.89 18.77
CA PHE A 576 13.66 -9.56 19.55
C PHE A 576 13.59 -8.13 20.08
N ALA A 577 14.48 -7.20 19.67
CA ALA A 577 14.50 -5.73 19.88
C ALA A 577 13.97 -5.12 21.20
N SER A 578 12.76 -5.43 21.65
CA SER A 578 12.10 -5.05 22.92
C SER A 578 12.24 -6.07 24.06
N GLY A 579 12.88 -7.23 23.83
CA GLY A 579 13.11 -8.26 24.85
C GLY A 579 11.94 -9.23 25.05
N THR A 580 10.83 -9.02 24.31
CA THR A 580 9.71 -9.97 24.22
C THR A 580 10.00 -11.03 23.17
N LEU A 581 9.80 -12.30 23.49
CA LEU A 581 10.03 -13.40 22.54
C LEU A 581 8.92 -13.57 21.51
N ASN A 582 7.80 -12.87 21.67
CA ASN A 582 6.71 -12.93 20.72
C ASN A 582 7.11 -12.29 19.38
N TRP A 583 6.63 -12.90 18.31
CA TRP A 583 6.62 -12.28 16.99
C TRP A 583 5.70 -11.06 16.97
N PHE A 584 4.45 -11.23 17.44
CA PHE A 584 3.57 -10.09 17.66
C PHE A 584 4.08 -9.32 18.89
N PRO A 585 4.40 -8.01 18.80
CA PRO A 585 4.95 -7.22 19.90
C PRO A 585 3.88 -6.87 20.94
N ILE A 586 3.39 -7.89 21.64
CA ILE A 586 2.17 -7.82 22.46
C ILE A 586 2.32 -6.87 23.65
N ASP A 587 3.49 -6.84 24.29
CA ASP A 587 3.71 -5.98 25.46
C ASP A 587 3.87 -4.49 25.07
N ASP A 588 4.19 -4.23 23.80
CA ASP A 588 4.30 -2.89 23.25
C ASP A 588 2.99 -2.41 22.59
N GLU A 589 1.94 -3.25 22.54
CA GLU A 589 0.67 -2.93 21.84
C GLU A 589 0.06 -1.61 22.30
N ALA A 590 0.05 -1.32 23.61
CA ALA A 590 -0.50 -0.07 24.14
C ALA A 590 0.37 1.16 23.83
N ILE A 591 1.68 0.96 23.61
CA ILE A 591 2.66 2.01 23.31
C ILE A 591 2.63 2.33 21.82
N VAL A 592 2.64 1.29 20.99
CA VAL A 592 2.71 1.36 19.53
C VAL A 592 1.34 1.73 18.94
N ASN A 593 0.25 1.22 19.54
CA ASN A 593 -1.12 1.48 19.11
C ASN A 593 -1.94 2.19 20.21
N PRO A 594 -1.60 3.45 20.55
CA PRO A 594 -2.31 4.18 21.59
C PRO A 594 -3.75 4.49 21.17
N THR A 595 -4.68 4.23 22.08
CA THR A 595 -6.12 4.51 21.89
C THR A 595 -6.40 6.02 21.82
N TYR A 596 -7.44 6.40 21.08
CA TYR A 596 -8.02 7.74 21.11
C TYR A 596 -8.64 8.10 22.48
N THR A 597 -8.81 9.40 22.72
CA THR A 597 -9.58 9.92 23.85
C THR A 597 -10.85 10.59 23.35
N LEU A 598 -11.93 10.52 24.13
CA LEU A 598 -13.13 11.32 23.89
C LEU A 598 -12.85 12.73 24.41
N SER A 599 -12.84 13.72 23.51
CA SER A 599 -12.65 15.14 23.85
C SER A 599 -13.89 15.78 24.44
#